data_AF-A0A1R0GH82-F1
#
_entry.id   AF-A0A1R0GH82-F1
#
_cell.length_a   1.000
_cell.length_b   1.000
_cell.length_c   1.000
_cell.angle_alpha   90.00
_cell.angle_beta   90.00
_cell.angle_gamma   90.00
#
_symmetry.space_group_name_H-M   'P 1'
#
loop_
_entity.id
_entity.type
_entity.pdbx_description
1 polymer ?
#
loop_
_entity_poly.entity_id
_entity_poly.type
_entity_poly.pdbx_seq_one_letter_code
_entity_poly.pdbx_strand_id
1 'polypeptide(L)'
;MKKTLFILSTLALLSACDKQAETARAPAPPSVQATLVPEVLPTDKWVGKWIGVEGLNLTIAKDDSIGRGHYVLTMKYGLDDDDSGTFKGQASEDGITFERPDGPQILSAGDGEATGLKWLADKKDCLIVDTGEGYCRD
;
A
#
# COMPACT_ATOMS: atom_id res chain seq x y z
N MET A 1 20.85 5.02 -66.16
CA MET A 1 21.76 5.75 -67.08
C MET A 1 22.15 7.07 -66.44
N LYS A 2 23.47 7.34 -66.33
CA LYS A 2 24.19 8.65 -66.27
C LYS A 2 23.73 9.69 -65.21
N LYS A 3 24.58 10.43 -64.46
CA LYS A 3 26.04 10.64 -64.39
C LYS A 3 26.28 11.59 -63.18
N THR A 4 27.08 11.20 -62.17
CA THR A 4 28.40 11.78 -61.78
C THR A 4 28.56 13.32 -61.76
N LEU A 5 29.02 13.88 -60.62
CA LEU A 5 30.35 14.54 -60.40
C LEU A 5 30.36 15.19 -58.98
N PHE A 6 31.23 14.85 -58.02
CA PHE A 6 32.68 15.16 -57.82
C PHE A 6 32.99 16.60 -57.38
N ILE A 7 33.39 16.80 -56.10
CA ILE A 7 34.36 17.81 -55.56
C ILE A 7 34.87 17.21 -54.22
N LEU A 8 36.08 16.67 -54.02
CA LEU A 8 37.48 17.16 -53.99
C LEU A 8 37.87 18.08 -52.81
N SER A 9 38.79 17.53 -51.97
CA SER A 9 39.81 18.21 -51.14
C SER A 9 39.33 18.98 -49.88
N THR A 10 39.86 18.75 -48.68
CA THR A 10 41.27 18.90 -48.29
C THR A 10 41.56 18.22 -46.94
N LEU A 11 42.75 17.61 -46.83
CA LEU A 11 43.36 17.18 -45.57
C LEU A 11 43.84 18.40 -44.78
N ALA A 12 43.46 18.50 -43.50
CA ALA A 12 44.17 19.29 -42.51
C ALA A 12 44.46 18.40 -41.29
N LEU A 13 45.73 18.00 -41.16
CA LEU A 13 46.26 17.34 -39.97
C LEU A 13 46.45 18.41 -38.89
N LEU A 14 45.55 18.45 -37.90
CA LEU A 14 45.79 19.13 -36.63
C LEU A 14 46.18 18.06 -35.61
N SER A 15 47.49 17.98 -35.35
CA SER A 15 48.03 17.33 -34.17
C SER A 15 47.64 18.16 -32.95
N ALA A 16 46.66 17.70 -32.21
CA ALA A 16 46.41 18.13 -30.83
C ALA A 16 46.48 16.88 -29.95
N CYS A 17 47.59 16.75 -29.22
CA CYS A 17 47.68 15.87 -28.06
C CYS A 17 46.67 16.34 -27.02
N ASP A 18 45.45 15.83 -27.08
CA ASP A 18 44.55 15.92 -25.94
C ASP A 18 45.02 14.91 -24.90
N LYS A 19 45.79 15.40 -23.93
CA LYS A 19 46.05 14.69 -22.69
C LYS A 19 44.69 14.47 -22.04
N GLN A 20 44.14 13.28 -22.21
CA GLN A 20 43.02 12.83 -21.42
C GLN A 20 43.47 12.84 -19.96
N ALA A 21 43.14 13.92 -19.26
CA ALA A 21 43.18 13.95 -17.82
C ALA A 21 42.29 12.78 -17.39
N GLU A 22 42.92 11.75 -16.84
CA GLU A 22 42.25 10.71 -16.11
C GLU A 22 41.58 11.40 -14.93
N THR A 23 40.36 11.88 -15.15
CA THR A 23 39.46 12.31 -14.09
C THR A 23 39.30 11.09 -13.21
N ALA A 24 40.02 11.11 -12.08
CA ALA A 24 39.84 10.17 -11.00
C ALA A 24 38.34 9.98 -10.79
N ARG A 25 37.86 8.79 -11.12
CA ARG A 25 36.46 8.43 -11.06
C ARG A 25 36.02 8.67 -9.63
N ALA A 26 35.16 9.66 -9.41
CA ALA A 26 34.54 9.88 -8.12
C ALA A 26 33.95 8.54 -7.63
N PRO A 27 34.10 8.20 -6.34
CA PRO A 27 33.52 6.97 -5.82
C PRO A 27 32.03 6.94 -6.16
N ALA A 28 31.57 5.81 -6.69
CA ALA A 28 30.17 5.61 -6.98
C ALA A 28 29.35 5.89 -5.70
N PRO A 29 28.20 6.57 -5.80
CA PRO A 29 27.34 6.76 -4.63
C PRO A 29 27.02 5.40 -4.00
N PRO A 30 26.88 5.34 -2.66
CA PRO A 30 26.56 4.11 -1.98
C PRO A 30 25.34 3.48 -2.64
N SER A 31 25.50 2.23 -3.07
CA SER A 31 24.45 1.43 -3.69
C SER A 31 23.22 1.49 -2.80
N VAL A 32 22.14 2.09 -3.30
CA VAL A 32 20.85 2.10 -2.63
C VAL A 32 20.43 0.64 -2.55
N GLN A 33 20.59 0.04 -1.37
CA GLN A 33 20.05 -1.28 -1.10
C GLN A 33 18.53 -1.12 -1.21
N ALA A 34 17.96 -1.67 -2.29
CA ALA A 34 16.52 -1.75 -2.44
C ALA A 34 15.99 -2.56 -1.26
N THR A 35 15.42 -1.88 -0.27
CA THR A 35 14.69 -2.54 0.81
C THR A 35 13.59 -3.37 0.16
N LEU A 36 13.70 -4.69 0.28
CA LEU A 36 12.71 -5.59 -0.28
C LEU A 36 11.37 -5.29 0.40
N VAL A 37 10.39 -4.81 -0.38
CA VAL A 37 9.02 -4.71 0.10
C VAL A 37 8.61 -6.13 0.50
N PRO A 38 8.12 -6.37 1.74
CA PRO A 38 7.67 -7.69 2.16
C PRO A 38 6.71 -8.26 1.12
N GLU A 39 6.66 -9.58 0.88
CA GLU A 39 5.74 -10.17 -0.10
C GLU A 39 4.28 -10.19 0.41
N VAL A 40 4.10 -10.33 1.72
CA VAL A 40 2.80 -10.36 2.40
C VAL A 40 2.66 -9.12 3.27
N LEU A 41 1.54 -8.41 3.14
CA LEU A 41 1.28 -7.24 3.99
C LEU A 41 0.79 -7.72 5.37
N PRO A 42 1.13 -7.04 6.47
CA PRO A 42 0.57 -7.38 7.79
C PRO A 42 -0.97 -7.45 7.79
N THR A 43 -1.63 -6.54 7.07
CA THR A 43 -3.08 -6.47 6.87
C THR A 43 -3.67 -7.68 6.13
N ASP A 44 -2.86 -8.47 5.41
CA ASP A 44 -3.35 -9.71 4.77
C ASP A 44 -3.78 -10.75 5.81
N LYS A 45 -3.26 -10.68 7.04
CA LYS A 45 -3.69 -11.54 8.16
C LYS A 45 -5.14 -11.26 8.58
N TRP A 46 -5.68 -10.10 8.20
CA TRP A 46 -7.01 -9.67 8.58
C TRP A 46 -8.11 -10.21 7.68
N VAL A 47 -7.78 -10.81 6.53
CA VAL A 47 -8.75 -11.43 5.63
C VAL A 47 -9.64 -12.44 6.38
N GLY A 48 -10.92 -12.44 6.05
CA GLY A 48 -11.96 -13.28 6.66
C GLY A 48 -12.95 -12.49 7.52
N LYS A 49 -13.73 -13.21 8.32
CA LYS A 49 -14.83 -12.66 9.14
C LYS A 49 -14.35 -12.24 10.54
N TRP A 50 -14.92 -11.16 11.05
CA TRP A 50 -14.72 -10.60 12.38
C TRP A 50 -16.09 -10.24 12.98
N ILE A 51 -16.24 -10.39 14.29
CA ILE A 51 -17.54 -10.28 14.97
C ILE A 51 -17.51 -9.14 15.98
N GLY A 52 -18.45 -8.21 15.86
CA GLY A 52 -18.70 -7.16 16.84
C GLY A 52 -19.88 -7.53 17.75
N VAL A 53 -20.22 -6.61 18.65
CA VAL A 53 -21.40 -6.75 19.52
C VAL A 53 -22.70 -6.53 18.73
N GLU A 54 -23.83 -6.98 19.26
CA GLU A 54 -25.17 -6.59 18.77
C GLU A 54 -25.42 -6.84 17.27
N GLY A 55 -24.71 -7.81 16.66
CA GLY A 55 -24.85 -8.17 15.25
C GLY A 55 -23.90 -7.41 14.30
N LEU A 56 -23.07 -6.50 14.82
CA LEU A 56 -21.98 -5.90 14.06
C LEU A 56 -21.05 -7.00 13.54
N ASN A 57 -20.60 -6.86 12.32
CA ASN A 57 -19.69 -7.80 11.70
C ASN A 57 -18.91 -7.13 10.58
N LEU A 58 -17.73 -7.66 10.32
CA LEU A 58 -16.84 -7.23 9.26
C LEU A 58 -16.31 -8.46 8.54
N THR A 59 -16.38 -8.46 7.22
CA THR A 59 -15.71 -9.44 6.37
C THR A 59 -14.73 -8.72 5.46
N ILE A 60 -13.47 -9.14 5.52
CA ILE A 60 -12.38 -8.56 4.72
C ILE A 60 -12.00 -9.58 3.65
N ALA A 61 -12.01 -9.15 2.39
CA ALA A 61 -11.49 -9.91 1.25
C ALA A 61 -10.40 -9.12 0.54
N LYS A 62 -9.45 -9.80 -0.10
CA LYS A 62 -8.50 -9.14 -1.00
C LYS A 62 -9.22 -8.68 -2.25
N ASP A 63 -8.86 -7.49 -2.74
CA ASP A 63 -9.28 -7.01 -4.05
C ASP A 63 -8.19 -7.26 -5.08
N ASP A 64 -8.11 -8.52 -5.52
CA ASP A 64 -7.11 -8.97 -6.49
C ASP A 64 -7.26 -8.28 -7.86
N SER A 65 -8.39 -7.62 -8.12
CA SER A 65 -8.61 -6.87 -9.37
C SER A 65 -7.82 -5.55 -9.44
N ILE A 66 -7.50 -4.97 -8.29
CA ILE A 66 -6.68 -3.76 -8.18
C ILE A 66 -5.24 -4.13 -7.84
N GLY A 67 -5.07 -5.15 -6.99
CA GLY A 67 -3.78 -5.72 -6.63
C GLY A 67 -3.51 -5.67 -5.15
N ARG A 68 -2.25 -5.91 -4.80
CA ARG A 68 -1.81 -6.09 -3.41
C ARG A 68 -2.11 -4.86 -2.54
N GLY A 69 -2.58 -5.11 -1.33
CA GLY A 69 -2.91 -4.05 -0.36
C GLY A 69 -4.26 -3.40 -0.61
N HIS A 70 -5.04 -3.87 -1.58
CA HIS A 70 -6.42 -3.46 -1.75
C HIS A 70 -7.37 -4.52 -1.21
N TYR A 71 -8.43 -4.07 -0.56
CA TYR A 71 -9.40 -4.93 0.11
C TYR A 71 -10.83 -4.52 -0.20
N VAL A 72 -11.73 -5.48 -0.07
CA VAL A 72 -13.18 -5.27 -0.01
C VAL A 72 -13.62 -5.53 1.42
N LEU A 73 -14.24 -4.53 2.03
CA LEU A 73 -14.72 -4.54 3.41
C LEU A 73 -16.24 -4.58 3.40
N THR A 74 -16.85 -5.72 3.71
CA THR A 74 -18.31 -5.83 3.87
C THR A 74 -18.65 -5.83 5.35
N MET A 75 -19.46 -4.88 5.79
CA MET A 75 -19.70 -4.68 7.23
C MET A 75 -21.12 -4.22 7.58
N LYS A 76 -21.53 -4.54 8.81
CA LYS A 76 -22.59 -3.90 9.59
C LYS A 76 -21.89 -3.22 10.76
N TYR A 77 -21.88 -1.89 10.76
CA TYR A 77 -21.06 -1.05 11.65
C TYR A 77 -21.88 -0.26 12.67
N GLY A 78 -23.20 -0.40 12.64
CA GLY A 78 -24.15 0.15 13.58
C GLY A 78 -25.47 -0.60 13.52
N LEU A 79 -26.46 -0.17 14.29
CA LEU A 79 -27.74 -0.89 14.41
C LEU A 79 -28.74 -0.44 13.33
N ASP A 80 -28.62 0.78 12.82
CA ASP A 80 -29.55 1.32 11.83
C ASP A 80 -29.36 0.64 10.47
N ASP A 81 -30.42 0.50 9.68
CA ASP A 81 -30.40 -0.25 8.42
C ASP A 81 -29.32 0.27 7.44
N ASP A 82 -29.09 1.57 7.45
CA ASP A 82 -28.09 2.26 6.62
C ASP A 82 -26.64 2.12 7.16
N ASP A 83 -26.47 1.59 8.37
CA ASP A 83 -25.16 1.31 8.96
C ASP A 83 -24.57 -0.02 8.46
N SER A 84 -24.73 -0.30 7.17
CA SER A 84 -24.18 -1.47 6.51
C SER A 84 -23.73 -1.16 5.09
N GLY A 85 -22.74 -1.89 4.60
CA GLY A 85 -22.23 -1.65 3.25
C GLY A 85 -21.05 -2.50 2.86
N THR A 86 -20.56 -2.23 1.65
CA THR A 86 -19.32 -2.79 1.11
C THR A 86 -18.43 -1.65 0.63
N PHE A 87 -17.22 -1.57 1.16
CA PHE A 87 -16.30 -0.46 0.98
C PHE A 87 -14.97 -0.95 0.41
N LYS A 88 -14.28 -0.07 -0.32
CA LYS A 88 -12.93 -0.33 -0.80
C LYS A 88 -11.94 0.16 0.24
N GLY A 89 -11.04 -0.72 0.64
CA GLY A 89 -9.96 -0.43 1.58
C GLY A 89 -8.59 -0.48 0.92
N GLN A 90 -7.64 0.27 1.47
CA GLN A 90 -6.24 0.22 1.09
C GLN A 90 -5.35 0.11 2.34
N ALA A 91 -4.33 -0.75 2.27
CA ALA A 91 -3.32 -0.85 3.32
C ALA A 91 -2.56 0.48 3.46
N SER A 92 -2.38 0.90 4.71
CA SER A 92 -1.53 2.01 5.14
C SER A 92 -0.55 1.53 6.22
N GLU A 93 0.26 2.44 6.74
CA GLU A 93 1.13 2.16 7.89
C GLU A 93 0.32 1.80 9.15
N ASP A 94 -0.81 2.48 9.36
CA ASP A 94 -1.64 2.35 10.55
C ASP A 94 -2.71 1.24 10.45
N GLY A 95 -3.03 0.78 9.24
CA GLY A 95 -4.01 -0.29 9.04
C GLY A 95 -4.60 -0.35 7.64
N ILE A 96 -5.93 -0.37 7.53
CA ILE A 96 -6.66 -0.26 6.25
C ILE A 96 -7.46 1.04 6.26
N THR A 97 -7.12 1.97 5.38
CA THR A 97 -7.90 3.19 5.14
C THR A 97 -9.07 2.90 4.21
N PHE A 98 -10.24 3.49 4.45
CA PHE A 98 -11.43 3.34 3.61
C PHE A 98 -12.38 4.53 3.78
N GLU A 99 -13.29 4.71 2.83
CA GLU A 99 -14.31 5.77 2.86
C GLU A 99 -15.69 5.17 3.12
N ARG A 100 -16.45 5.81 4.03
CA ARG A 100 -17.85 5.49 4.35
C ARG A 100 -18.72 6.76 4.24
N PRO A 101 -20.07 6.65 4.28
CA PRO A 101 -20.94 7.82 4.32
C PRO A 101 -20.69 8.76 5.51
N ASP A 102 -20.16 8.22 6.61
CA ASP A 102 -19.81 8.98 7.82
C ASP A 102 -18.39 9.59 7.77
N GLY A 103 -17.63 9.35 6.70
CA GLY A 103 -16.33 9.97 6.45
C GLY A 103 -15.19 8.98 6.20
N PRO A 104 -13.94 9.49 6.12
CA PRO A 104 -12.75 8.67 6.01
C PRO A 104 -12.48 7.93 7.32
N GLN A 105 -12.16 6.64 7.22
CA GLN A 105 -11.98 5.72 8.33
C GLN A 105 -10.63 4.99 8.24
N ILE A 106 -10.14 4.51 9.39
CA ILE A 106 -8.98 3.61 9.47
C ILE A 106 -9.36 2.40 10.32
N LEU A 107 -9.28 1.21 9.73
CA LEU A 107 -9.38 -0.04 10.46
C LEU A 107 -8.01 -0.44 10.97
N SER A 108 -7.84 -0.50 12.28
CA SER A 108 -6.55 -0.72 12.94
C SER A 108 -6.59 -1.98 13.82
N ALA A 109 -5.44 -2.62 14.03
CA ALA A 109 -5.35 -3.70 15.01
C ALA A 109 -5.40 -3.17 16.44
N GLY A 110 -6.04 -3.93 17.32
CA GLY A 110 -6.09 -3.66 18.75
C GLY A 110 -6.54 -4.89 19.52
N ASP A 111 -7.01 -4.68 20.74
CA ASP A 111 -7.61 -5.73 21.57
C ASP A 111 -9.00 -5.34 22.04
N GLY A 112 -9.61 -6.24 22.80
CA GLY A 112 -10.95 -6.10 23.33
C GLY A 112 -11.15 -4.84 24.17
N GLU A 113 -10.15 -4.47 24.96
CA GLU A 113 -10.20 -3.29 25.82
C GLU A 113 -10.20 -2.01 24.97
N ALA A 114 -9.34 -1.96 23.94
CA ALA A 114 -9.26 -0.84 23.01
C ALA A 114 -10.56 -0.60 22.23
N THR A 115 -11.43 -1.61 22.07
CA THR A 115 -12.75 -1.42 21.43
C THR A 115 -13.69 -0.52 22.25
N GLY A 116 -13.47 -0.40 23.57
CA GLY A 116 -14.43 0.23 24.49
C GLY A 116 -15.71 -0.59 24.74
N LEU A 117 -15.82 -1.80 24.18
CA LEU A 117 -17.01 -2.65 24.27
C LEU A 117 -16.82 -3.72 25.33
N LYS A 118 -17.59 -3.63 26.43
CA LYS A 118 -17.49 -4.52 27.60
C LYS A 118 -17.50 -6.01 27.26
N TRP A 119 -18.31 -6.42 26.27
CA TRP A 119 -18.45 -7.83 25.88
C TRP A 119 -17.25 -8.36 25.10
N LEU A 120 -16.42 -7.47 24.56
CA LEU A 120 -15.21 -7.82 23.83
C LEU A 120 -13.95 -7.67 24.69
N ALA A 121 -14.03 -7.05 25.87
CA ALA A 121 -12.88 -6.61 26.68
C ALA A 121 -11.74 -7.66 26.85
N ASP A 122 -12.09 -8.94 27.02
CA ASP A 122 -11.11 -10.00 27.23
C ASP A 122 -10.49 -10.57 25.93
N LYS A 123 -10.99 -10.16 24.75
CA LYS A 123 -10.48 -10.58 23.44
C LYS A 123 -9.12 -9.93 23.16
N LYS A 124 -8.26 -10.63 22.41
CA LYS A 124 -6.90 -10.17 22.10
C LYS A 124 -6.60 -10.02 20.62
N ASP A 125 -7.47 -10.54 19.75
CA ASP A 125 -7.39 -10.35 18.31
C ASP A 125 -8.61 -9.53 17.89
N CYS A 126 -8.44 -8.21 17.76
CA CYS A 126 -9.50 -7.30 17.39
C CYS A 126 -9.05 -6.30 16.32
N LEU A 127 -10.01 -5.87 15.50
CA LEU A 127 -9.89 -4.75 14.59
C LEU A 127 -10.86 -3.65 15.01
N ILE A 128 -10.42 -2.41 14.95
CA ILE A 128 -11.09 -1.25 15.54
C ILE A 128 -11.13 -0.14 14.50
N VAL A 129 -12.30 0.47 14.33
CA VAL A 129 -12.47 1.68 13.51
C VAL A 129 -12.49 2.90 14.41
N ASP A 130 -13.29 2.85 15.48
CA ASP A 130 -13.36 3.89 16.52
C ASP A 130 -13.72 3.23 17.86
N THR A 131 -13.63 4.00 18.95
CA THR A 131 -14.15 3.58 20.25
C THR A 131 -15.65 3.32 20.14
N GLY A 132 -16.09 2.11 20.49
CA GLY A 132 -17.47 1.66 20.31
C GLY A 132 -17.72 0.90 18.99
N GLU A 133 -16.75 0.88 18.07
CA GLU A 133 -16.81 0.11 16.82
C GLU A 133 -15.59 -0.83 16.72
N GLY A 134 -15.76 -2.04 17.24
CA GLY A 134 -14.73 -3.09 17.21
C GLY A 134 -15.27 -4.45 16.81
N TYR A 135 -14.41 -5.23 16.15
CA TYR A 135 -14.70 -6.58 15.69
C TYR A 135 -13.57 -7.50 16.11
N CYS A 136 -13.88 -8.58 16.83
CA CYS A 136 -12.88 -9.49 17.36
C CYS A 136 -13.01 -10.90 16.79
N ARG A 137 -11.92 -11.65 16.93
CA ARG A 137 -11.83 -13.11 16.79
C ARG A 137 -11.45 -13.72 18.14
N ASP A 138 -11.59 -15.04 18.23
CA ASP A 138 -11.23 -15.81 19.41
C ASP A 138 -9.71 -15.82 19.66
#